data_AF-A0A0L6Z984-F1
#
_entry.id   AF-A0A0L6Z984-F1
#
_cell.length_a   1.000
_cell.length_b   1.000
_cell.length_c   1.000
_cell.angle_alpha   90.00
_cell.angle_beta   90.00
_cell.angle_gamma   90.00
#
_symmetry.space_group_name_H-M   'P 1'
#
loop_
_entity.id
_entity.type
_entity.pdbx_description
1 polymer ?
#
loop_
_entity_poly.entity_id
_entity_poly.type
_entity_poly.pdbx_seq_one_letter_code
_entity_poly.pdbx_strand_id
1 'polypeptide(L)'
;MNEVIKERINTYCEFVKRGKPTAMIAIQNRYVDDAIKIVTKIYNLNTYIENLSEGWKILWIYKDNYMLDIIKEMPEQPKTVYEHWVLGKIFGYSDESIKTFIETKVLHK
;
A
#
# COMPACT_ATOMS: atom_id res chain seq x y z
N MET A 1 11.51 -8.81 14.69
CA MET A 1 10.34 -7.89 14.63
C MET A 1 9.45 -8.01 15.87
N ASN A 2 8.74 -6.97 16.33
CA ASN A 2 7.73 -7.14 17.40
C ASN A 2 6.46 -7.84 16.88
N GLU A 3 5.68 -8.47 17.76
CA GLU A 3 4.54 -9.29 17.34
C GLU A 3 3.42 -8.44 16.70
N VAL A 4 3.14 -7.23 17.22
CA VAL A 4 2.10 -6.35 16.67
C VAL A 4 2.37 -5.98 15.20
N ILE A 5 3.60 -5.61 14.85
CA ILE A 5 3.93 -5.26 13.45
C ILE A 5 3.89 -6.51 12.57
N LYS A 6 4.38 -7.65 13.09
CA LYS A 6 4.35 -8.92 12.38
C LYS A 6 2.92 -9.38 12.06
N GLU A 7 2.01 -9.31 13.02
CA GLU A 7 0.58 -9.62 12.81
C GLU A 7 -0.08 -8.67 11.80
N ARG A 8 0.26 -7.39 11.82
CA ARG A 8 -0.22 -6.43 10.80
C ARG A 8 0.26 -6.78 9.40
N ILE A 9 1.55 -7.11 9.24
CA ILE A 9 2.11 -7.55 7.95
C ILE A 9 1.42 -8.83 7.47
N ASN A 10 1.23 -9.82 8.35
CA ASN A 10 0.49 -11.05 8.03
C ASN A 10 -0.94 -10.74 7.53
N THR A 11 -1.64 -9.86 8.24
CA THR A 11 -3.01 -9.44 7.88
C THR A 11 -3.04 -8.77 6.51
N TYR A 12 -2.10 -7.87 6.23
CA TYR A 12 -2.01 -7.20 4.93
C TYR A 12 -1.65 -8.16 3.80
N CYS A 13 -0.77 -9.14 4.05
CA CYS A 13 -0.48 -10.19 3.08
C CYS A 13 -1.73 -11.02 2.77
N GLU A 14 -2.51 -11.40 3.78
CA GLU A 14 -3.79 -12.12 3.58
C GLU A 14 -4.80 -11.31 2.75
N PHE A 15 -4.94 -10.01 3.02
CA PHE A 15 -5.83 -9.15 2.23
C PHE A 15 -5.38 -9.04 0.77
N VAL A 16 -4.08 -8.84 0.54
CA VAL A 16 -3.53 -8.75 -0.82
C VAL A 16 -3.70 -10.08 -1.57
N LYS A 17 -3.42 -11.20 -0.91
CA LYS A 17 -3.60 -12.55 -1.47
C LYS A 17 -5.05 -12.82 -1.89
N ARG A 18 -6.02 -12.30 -1.14
CA ARG A 18 -7.47 -12.50 -1.35
C ARG A 18 -8.12 -11.52 -2.33
N GLY A 19 -7.40 -10.51 -2.81
CA GLY A 19 -7.88 -9.63 -3.88
C GLY A 19 -7.70 -8.14 -3.66
N LYS A 20 -7.18 -7.69 -2.50
CA LYS A 20 -6.78 -6.29 -2.36
C LYS A 20 -5.57 -6.01 -3.28
N PRO A 21 -5.56 -4.96 -4.13
CA PRO A 21 -4.46 -4.77 -5.07
C PRO A 21 -3.13 -4.52 -4.38
N THR A 22 -3.13 -3.63 -3.36
CA THR A 22 -1.94 -3.31 -2.58
C THR A 22 -2.27 -3.06 -1.10
N ALA A 23 -1.24 -3.16 -0.27
CA ALA A 23 -1.25 -2.64 1.09
C ALA A 23 0.09 -1.99 1.40
N MET A 24 0.11 -1.04 2.34
CA MET A 24 1.34 -0.41 2.80
C MET A 24 1.36 -0.26 4.32
N ILE A 25 2.55 -0.32 4.91
CA ILE A 25 2.76 -0.10 6.34
C ILE A 25 4.09 0.60 6.60
N ALA A 26 4.10 1.59 7.49
CA ALA A 26 5.33 2.18 7.98
C ALA A 26 6.02 1.23 8.97
N ILE A 27 7.29 0.92 8.74
CA ILE A 27 8.12 0.06 9.58
C ILE A 27 9.46 0.72 9.88
N GLN A 28 10.06 0.38 11.02
CA GLN A 28 11.40 0.82 11.37
C GLN A 28 12.45 0.08 10.54
N ASN A 29 13.57 0.75 10.22
CA ASN A 29 14.66 0.16 9.42
C ASN A 29 15.09 -1.24 9.91
N ARG A 30 15.18 -1.42 11.23
CA ARG A 30 15.55 -2.69 11.88
C ARG A 30 14.61 -3.87 11.59
N TYR A 31 13.43 -3.64 11.01
CA TYR A 31 12.43 -4.67 10.72
C TYR A 31 12.28 -4.96 9.22
N VAL A 32 13.00 -4.24 8.35
CA VAL A 32 12.85 -4.35 6.88
C VAL A 32 13.16 -5.77 6.39
N ASP A 33 14.29 -6.35 6.79
CA ASP A 33 14.70 -7.67 6.32
C ASP A 33 13.74 -8.78 6.76
N ASP A 34 13.27 -8.71 8.01
CA ASP A 34 12.26 -9.64 8.54
C ASP A 34 10.95 -9.50 7.76
N ALA A 35 10.52 -8.26 7.47
CA ALA A 35 9.30 -8.00 6.73
C ALA A 35 9.36 -8.53 5.30
N ILE A 36 10.47 -8.30 4.59
CA ILE A 36 10.69 -8.82 3.23
C ILE A 36 10.60 -10.34 3.22
N LYS A 37 11.21 -11.02 4.22
CA LYS A 37 11.13 -12.49 4.32
C LYS A 37 9.69 -12.97 4.51
N ILE A 38 8.90 -12.31 5.35
CA ILE A 38 7.49 -12.67 5.53
C ILE A 38 6.74 -12.54 4.20
N VAL A 39 6.81 -11.38 3.56
CA VAL A 39 6.06 -11.10 2.33
C VAL A 39 6.45 -12.05 1.19
N THR A 40 7.76 -12.21 0.96
CA THR A 40 8.27 -12.94 -0.21
C THR A 40 8.38 -14.44 0.00
N LYS A 41 8.77 -14.92 1.19
CA LYS A 41 9.02 -16.36 1.43
C LYS A 41 7.83 -17.08 2.03
N ILE A 42 7.03 -16.42 2.87
CA ILE A 42 5.88 -17.05 3.51
C ILE A 42 4.63 -16.91 2.64
N TYR A 43 4.36 -15.70 2.12
CA TYR A 43 3.15 -15.42 1.35
C TYR A 43 3.33 -15.48 -0.16
N ASN A 44 4.58 -15.55 -0.65
CA ASN A 44 4.90 -15.51 -2.07
C ASN A 44 4.29 -14.28 -2.77
N LEU A 45 4.38 -13.12 -2.11
CA LEU A 45 3.96 -11.82 -2.62
C LEU A 45 5.18 -10.96 -2.94
N ASN A 46 4.95 -9.90 -3.71
CA ASN A 46 5.96 -8.91 -4.03
C ASN A 46 5.97 -7.77 -3.00
N THR A 47 7.11 -7.08 -2.92
CA THR A 47 7.28 -5.97 -2.01
C THR A 47 8.18 -4.88 -2.60
N TYR A 48 8.00 -3.65 -2.13
CA TYR A 48 8.82 -2.49 -2.45
C TYR A 48 9.03 -1.66 -1.19
N ILE A 49 10.25 -1.17 -0.99
CA ILE A 49 10.62 -0.37 0.18
C ILE A 49 10.85 1.06 -0.28
N GLU A 50 10.14 1.98 0.36
CA GLU A 50 10.25 3.41 0.11
C GLU A 50 10.72 4.15 1.37
N ASN A 51 11.48 5.22 1.20
CA ASN A 51 11.92 6.04 2.32
C ASN A 51 10.77 6.89 2.83
N LEU A 52 10.49 6.85 4.14
CA LEU A 52 9.50 7.71 4.77
C LEU A 52 10.16 8.88 5.50
N SER A 53 11.06 8.57 6.43
CA SER A 53 11.78 9.53 7.25
C SER A 53 12.99 8.86 7.89
N GLU A 54 13.76 9.60 8.69
CA GLU A 54 14.91 9.03 9.39
C GLU A 54 14.50 7.85 10.29
N GLY A 55 15.10 6.68 10.03
CA GLY A 55 14.81 5.44 10.76
C GLY A 55 13.54 4.70 10.34
N TRP A 56 12.75 5.23 9.39
CA TRP A 56 11.47 4.65 8.96
C TRP A 56 11.36 4.47 7.45
N LYS A 57 10.76 3.35 7.05
CA LYS A 57 10.43 3.01 5.66
C LYS A 57 8.94 2.72 5.51
N ILE A 58 8.42 2.86 4.30
CA ILE A 58 7.16 2.25 3.90
C ILE A 58 7.47 0.90 3.27
N LEU A 59 6.80 -0.14 3.76
CA LEU A 59 6.73 -1.47 3.15
C LEU A 59 5.46 -1.53 2.30
N TRP A 60 5.62 -1.56 0.98
CA TRP A 60 4.57 -1.89 0.04
C TRP A 60 4.45 -3.40 -0.14
N ILE A 61 3.22 -3.90 -0.25
CA ILE A 61 2.88 -5.31 -0.44
C ILE A 61 1.89 -5.38 -1.59
N TYR A 62 2.20 -6.19 -2.60
CA TYR A 62 1.38 -6.31 -3.80
C TYR A 62 1.54 -7.70 -4.42
N LYS A 63 0.55 -8.11 -5.24
CA LYS A 63 0.56 -9.40 -5.91
C LYS A 63 1.08 -9.29 -7.35
N ASP A 64 0.54 -8.37 -8.13
CA ASP A 64 0.82 -8.27 -9.56
C ASP A 64 1.95 -7.28 -9.85
N ASN A 65 2.90 -7.66 -10.72
CA ASN A 65 4.12 -6.88 -10.96
C ASN A 65 3.85 -5.47 -11.49
N TYR A 66 2.79 -5.27 -12.29
CA TYR A 66 2.43 -3.95 -12.82
C TYR A 66 2.08 -2.95 -11.69
N MET A 67 1.70 -3.43 -10.50
CA MET A 67 1.45 -2.56 -9.35
C MET A 67 2.69 -1.79 -8.92
N LEU A 68 3.89 -2.32 -9.14
CA LEU A 68 5.13 -1.61 -8.82
C LEU A 68 5.25 -0.30 -9.62
N ASP A 69 4.92 -0.35 -10.90
CA ASP A 69 4.97 0.82 -11.77
C ASP A 69 3.93 1.85 -11.32
N ILE A 70 2.70 1.40 -11.00
CA ILE A 70 1.67 2.29 -10.46
C ILE A 70 2.09 2.92 -9.13
N ILE A 71 2.66 2.15 -8.20
CA ILE A 71 3.12 2.64 -6.89
C ILE A 71 4.18 3.73 -7.07
N LYS A 72 5.14 3.54 -7.98
CA LYS A 72 6.25 4.49 -8.22
C LYS A 72 5.81 5.79 -8.89
N GLU A 73 4.74 5.76 -9.69
CA GLU A 73 4.18 6.94 -10.35
C GLU A 73 3.20 7.73 -9.46
N MET A 74 2.87 7.22 -8.28
CA MET A 74 1.92 7.90 -7.41
C MET A 74 2.47 9.21 -6.86
N PRO A 75 1.67 10.29 -6.86
CA PRO A 75 2.04 11.50 -6.15
C PRO A 75 1.95 11.27 -4.64
N GLU A 76 2.81 11.92 -3.87
CA GLU A 76 2.73 11.94 -2.40
C GLU A 76 1.36 12.46 -1.91
N GLN A 77 0.78 13.42 -2.65
CA GLN A 77 -0.55 13.95 -2.40
C GLN A 77 -1.32 14.07 -3.72
N PRO A 78 -2.45 13.35 -3.88
CA PRO A 78 -3.30 13.52 -5.05
C PRO A 78 -3.91 14.92 -5.10
N LYS A 79 -3.89 15.54 -6.28
CA LYS A 79 -4.40 16.90 -6.56
C LYS A 79 -5.54 16.89 -7.58
N THR A 80 -5.58 15.89 -8.44
CA THR A 80 -6.57 15.75 -9.52
C THR A 80 -7.56 14.64 -9.21
N VAL A 81 -8.74 14.72 -9.86
CA VAL A 81 -9.75 13.65 -9.84
C VAL A 81 -9.14 12.31 -10.27
N TYR A 82 -8.28 12.33 -11.30
CA TYR A 82 -7.58 11.15 -11.79
C TYR A 82 -6.67 10.53 -10.71
N GLU A 83 -5.81 11.31 -10.06
CA GLU A 83 -4.90 10.81 -9.02
C GLU A 83 -5.68 10.27 -7.81
N HIS A 84 -6.76 10.95 -7.40
CA HIS A 84 -7.64 10.45 -6.35
C HIS A 84 -8.32 9.12 -6.72
N TRP A 85 -8.74 8.99 -7.99
CA TRP A 85 -9.33 7.75 -8.48
C TRP A 85 -8.31 6.61 -8.47
N VAL A 86 -7.13 6.82 -9.04
CA VAL A 86 -6.03 5.84 -9.03
C VAL A 86 -5.69 5.42 -7.60
N LEU A 87 -5.50 6.38 -6.69
CA LEU A 87 -5.22 6.12 -5.28
C LEU A 87 -6.30 5.22 -4.65
N GLY A 88 -7.57 5.51 -4.92
CA GLY A 88 -8.68 4.68 -4.46
C GLY A 88 -8.60 3.25 -5.00
N LYS A 89 -8.34 3.09 -6.31
CA LYS A 89 -8.26 1.77 -6.93
C LYS A 89 -7.13 0.93 -6.37
N ILE A 90 -5.94 1.50 -6.17
CA ILE A 90 -4.79 0.72 -5.68
C ILE A 90 -4.99 0.20 -4.24
N PHE A 91 -5.82 0.88 -3.45
CA PHE A 91 -6.20 0.44 -2.10
C PHE A 91 -7.47 -0.41 -2.08
N GLY A 92 -8.04 -0.71 -3.25
CA GLY A 92 -9.18 -1.62 -3.39
C GLY A 92 -10.54 -0.99 -3.10
N TYR A 93 -10.67 0.33 -3.17
CA TYR A 93 -11.96 0.99 -3.02
C TYR A 93 -12.84 0.80 -4.27
N SER A 94 -14.16 0.72 -4.05
CA SER A 94 -15.14 0.64 -5.13
C SER A 94 -15.26 1.99 -5.86
N ASP A 95 -15.72 1.98 -7.11
CA ASP A 95 -15.89 3.21 -7.88
C ASP A 95 -16.95 4.12 -7.24
N GLU A 96 -17.97 3.57 -6.59
CA GLU A 96 -18.99 4.33 -5.84
C GLU A 96 -18.38 5.05 -4.62
N SER A 97 -17.49 4.38 -3.90
CA SER A 97 -16.81 4.96 -2.72
C SER A 97 -15.88 6.10 -3.15
N ILE A 98 -15.15 5.89 -4.23
CA ILE A 98 -14.23 6.87 -4.81
C ILE A 98 -15.02 8.07 -5.35
N LYS A 99 -16.10 7.84 -6.09
CA LYS A 99 -17.00 8.87 -6.58
C LYS A 99 -17.53 9.73 -5.44
N THR A 100 -18.06 9.10 -4.39
CA THR A 100 -18.60 9.80 -3.21
C THR A 100 -17.54 10.69 -2.57
N PHE A 101 -16.30 10.19 -2.44
CA PHE A 101 -15.20 10.98 -1.90
C PHE A 101 -14.85 12.18 -2.79
N ILE A 102 -14.75 11.96 -4.11
CA ILE A 102 -14.41 13.02 -5.08
C ILE A 102 -15.46 14.12 -5.07
N GLU A 103 -16.74 13.75 -5.15
CA GLU A 103 -17.85 14.71 -5.14
C GLU A 103 -17.86 15.51 -3.84
N THR A 104 -17.73 14.85 -2.68
CA THR A 104 -17.90 15.53 -1.38
C THR A 104 -16.66 16.27 -0.87
N LYS A 105 -15.44 15.90 -1.28
CA LYS A 105 -14.18 16.41 -0.67
C LYS A 105 -13.18 17.00 -1.65
N VAL A 106 -13.28 16.70 -2.95
CA VAL A 106 -12.31 17.15 -3.95
C VAL A 106 -12.88 18.28 -4.78
N LEU A 107 -14.10 18.11 -5.32
CA LEU A 107 -14.73 19.10 -6.19
C LEU A 107 -15.40 20.26 -5.45
N HIS A 108 -15.72 20.10 -4.17
CA HIS A 108 -16.34 21.12 -3.32
C HIS A 108 -15.34 21.81 -2.37
N LYS A 109 -14.07 21.90 -2.76
CA LYS A 109 -13.06 22.72 -2.06
C LYS A 109 -13.10 24.18 -2.51
#